data_AF-A0A820J1J8-F1
#
_entry.id   AF-A0A820J1J8-F1
#
_cell.length_a   1.000
_cell.length_b   1.000
_cell.length_c   1.000
_cell.angle_alpha   90.00
_cell.angle_beta   90.00
_cell.angle_gamma   90.00
#
_symmetry.space_group_name_H-M   'P 1'
#
loop_
_entity.id
_entity.type
_entity.pdbx_description
1 polymer ?
#
loop_
_entity_poly.entity_id
_entity_poly.type
_entity_poly.pdbx_seq_one_letter_code
_entity_poly.pdbx_strand_id
1 'polypeptide(L)' 'MIEVLFAVREDQFEENSAIPTSLDFVAEMNQLTYMLTLDSTCQPEPISAMLTKINHRSTDSTSTQYFQDLFPYDSPNNT' A
#
# COMPACT_ATOMS: atom_id res chain seq x y z
N MET A 1 4.29 -32.61 -6.57
CA MET A 1 4.52 -31.13 -6.48
C MET A 1 4.34 -30.41 -7.81
N ILE A 2 5.03 -30.80 -8.91
CA ILE A 2 4.85 -30.14 -10.21
C ILE A 2 3.52 -30.49 -10.90
N GLU A 3 3.00 -31.69 -10.68
CA GLU A 3 1.67 -32.13 -11.15
C GLU A 3 0.53 -31.22 -10.64
N VAL A 4 0.65 -30.73 -9.40
CA VAL A 4 -0.32 -29.83 -8.78
C VAL A 4 -0.27 -28.46 -9.46
N LEU A 5 0.93 -28.00 -9.86
CA LEU A 5 1.06 -26.76 -10.64
C LEU A 5 0.41 -26.90 -12.02
N PHE A 6 0.49 -28.08 -12.65
CA PHE A 6 -0.20 -28.34 -13.92
C PHE A 6 -1.72 -28.35 -13.73
N ALA A 7 -2.23 -29.03 -12.70
CA ALA A 7 -3.66 -29.01 -12.39
C ALA A 7 -4.19 -27.58 -12.14
N VAL A 8 -3.51 -26.80 -11.29
CA VAL A 8 -3.87 -25.38 -11.03
C VAL A 8 -3.86 -24.53 -12.30
N ARG A 9 -2.95 -24.82 -13.25
CA ARG A 9 -2.89 -24.12 -14.54
C ARG A 9 -3.97 -24.57 -15.51
N GLU A 10 -4.34 -25.85 -15.51
CA GLU A 10 -5.49 -26.36 -16.28
C GLU A 10 -6.80 -25.74 -15.78
N ASP A 11 -6.93 -25.58 -14.46
CA ASP A 11 -8.05 -24.92 -13.79
C ASP A 11 -7.99 -23.38 -13.86
N GLN A 12 -7.09 -22.83 -14.69
CA GLN A 12 -6.96 -21.38 -14.94
C GLN A 12 -6.81 -20.51 -13.67
N PHE A 13 -6.26 -21.06 -12.60
CA PHE A 13 -6.09 -20.37 -11.31
C PHE A 13 -7.41 -19.93 -10.66
N GLU A 14 -8.54 -20.62 -10.89
CA GLU A 14 -9.86 -20.28 -10.35
C GLU A 14 -9.87 -20.06 -8.82
N GLU A 15 -9.20 -20.94 -8.05
CA GLU A 15 -9.09 -20.81 -6.59
C GLU A 15 -8.02 -19.78 -6.13
N ASN A 16 -7.22 -19.26 -7.05
CA ASN A 16 -6.06 -18.39 -6.77
C ASN A 16 -6.12 -17.11 -7.61
N SER A 17 -7.23 -16.36 -7.49
CA SER A 17 -7.38 -15.05 -8.14
C SER A 17 -6.22 -14.12 -7.76
N ALA A 18 -5.73 -13.35 -8.74
CA ALA A 18 -4.63 -12.41 -8.55
C ALA A 18 -4.95 -11.32 -7.51
N ILE A 19 -6.20 -10.87 -7.45
CA ILE A 19 -6.70 -9.90 -6.49
C ILE A 19 -8.07 -10.38 -5.99
N PRO A 20 -8.26 -10.57 -4.67
CA PRO A 20 -9.58 -10.80 -4.09
C PRO A 20 -10.50 -9.59 -4.31
N THR A 21 -11.78 -9.80 -4.59
CA THR A 21 -12.74 -8.72 -4.88
C THR A 21 -12.82 -7.68 -3.76
N SER A 22 -12.59 -8.08 -2.51
CA SER A 22 -12.59 -7.19 -1.36
C SER A 22 -11.31 -6.34 -1.20
N LEU A 23 -10.33 -6.47 -2.09
CA LEU A 23 -9.04 -5.77 -2.02
C LEU A 23 -8.76 -4.86 -3.22
N ASP A 24 -9.67 -4.79 -4.19
CA ASP A 24 -9.54 -3.92 -5.37
C ASP A 24 -10.03 -2.50 -5.07
N PHE A 25 -9.18 -1.70 -4.43
CA PHE A 25 -9.53 -0.35 -3.98
C PHE A 25 -8.86 0.77 -4.78
N VAL A 26 -7.78 0.46 -5.51
CA VAL A 26 -6.94 1.45 -6.16
C VAL A 26 -7.09 1.32 -7.66
N ALA A 27 -7.64 2.35 -8.30
CA ALA A 27 -7.74 2.41 -9.75
C ALA A 27 -6.37 2.21 -10.42
N GLU A 28 -6.34 1.48 -11.54
CA GLU A 28 -5.10 1.09 -12.23
C GLU A 28 -4.17 2.28 -12.53
N MET A 29 -4.74 3.41 -12.97
CA MET A 29 -3.97 4.64 -13.27
C MET A 29 -3.24 5.24 -12.06
N ASN A 30 -3.66 4.88 -10.84
CA ASN A 30 -3.07 5.37 -9.60
C ASN A 30 -2.09 4.34 -8.99
N GLN A 31 -1.93 3.17 -9.60
CA GLN A 31 -0.99 2.16 -9.13
C GLN A 31 0.43 2.46 -9.62
N LEU A 32 1.42 2.36 -8.73
CA LEU A 32 2.83 2.53 -9.06
C LEU A 32 3.56 1.19 -8.94
N THR A 33 3.98 0.64 -10.08
CA THR A 33 4.70 -0.64 -10.13
C THR A 33 6.21 -0.42 -10.00
N TYR A 34 6.76 -0.70 -8.83
CA TYR A 34 8.20 -0.60 -8.58
C TYR A 34 8.95 -1.81 -9.15
N MET A 35 9.96 -1.56 -9.98
CA MET A 35 10.86 -2.60 -10.50
C MET A 35 12.00 -2.85 -9.51
N LEU A 36 11.89 -3.93 -8.74
CA LEU A 36 12.91 -4.36 -7.78
C LEU A 36 13.48 -5.71 -8.23
N THR A 37 14.80 -5.84 -8.25
CA THR A 37 15.48 -7.12 -8.52
C THR A 37 15.87 -7.80 -7.21
N LEU A 38 16.00 -9.13 -7.23
CA LEU A 38 16.36 -9.90 -6.04
C LEU A 38 17.77 -9.58 -5.53
N ASP A 39 18.68 -9.20 -6.43
CA ASP A 39 20.05 -8.83 -6.09
C ASP A 39 20.18 -7.40 -5.54
N SER A 40 19.10 -6.61 -5.59
CA SER A 40 19.12 -5.23 -5.12
C SER A 40 19.28 -5.17 -3.59
N THR A 41 20.22 -4.34 -3.12
CA THR A 41 20.34 -4.05 -1.69
C THR A 41 19.19 -3.14 -1.25
N CYS A 42 18.19 -3.70 -0.60
CA CYS A 42 17.16 -2.91 0.08
C CYS A 42 17.72 -2.37 1.40
N GLN A 43 17.64 -1.06 1.62
CA GLN A 43 17.94 -0.46 2.92
C GLN A 43 16.62 -0.31 3.69
N PRO A 44 16.30 -1.22 4.63
CA PRO A 44 15.09 -1.08 5.43
C PRO A 44 15.22 0.17 6.29
N GLU A 45 14.33 1.14 6.09
CA GLU A 45 14.27 2.28 7.00
C GLU A 45 13.67 1.85 8.34
N PRO A 46 14.31 2.20 9.48
CA PRO A 46 13.75 1.89 10.78
C PRO A 46 12.47 2.70 11.02
N ILE A 47 11.52 2.11 11.74
CA ILE A 47 10.24 2.73 12.11
C ILE A 47 10.44 4.11 12.74
N SER A 48 11.51 4.30 13.53
CA SER A 48 11.86 5.58 14.12
C SER A 48 12.10 6.69 13.09
N ALA A 49 12.81 6.41 11.99
CA ALA A 49 13.05 7.38 10.92
C ALA A 49 11.76 7.73 10.18
N MET A 50 10.86 6.76 10.00
CA MET A 50 9.54 7.00 9.41
C MET A 50 8.66 7.88 10.31
N LEU A 51 8.64 7.64 11.62
CA LEU A 51 7.91 8.47 12.59
C LEU A 51 8.42 9.92 12.59
N THR A 52 9.73 10.14 12.49
CA THR A 52 10.30 11.50 12.38
C THR A 52 9.85 12.19 11.08
N LYS A 53 9.86 11.50 9.94
CA LYS A 53 9.39 12.04 8.65
C LYS A 53 7.89 12.37 8.67
N ILE A 54 7.08 11.56 9.34
CA ILE A 54 5.64 11.80 9.50
C ILE A 54 5.40 13.03 10.38
N ASN A 55 6.12 13.16 11.50
CA ASN A 55 6.02 14.32 12.37
C ASN A 55 6.33 15.63 11.62
N HIS A 56 7.39 15.63 10.79
CA HIS A 56 7.69 16.80 9.95
C HIS A 56 6.60 17.11 8.91
N ARG A 57 5.99 16.09 8.30
CA ARG A 57 4.86 16.29 7.37
C ARG A 57 3.60 16.81 8.07
N SER A 58 3.38 16.46 9.33
CA SER A 58 2.29 17.00 10.14
C SER A 58 2.50 18.48 10.51
N THR A 59 3.74 18.96 10.50
CA THR A 59 4.06 20.38 10.73
C THR A 59 4.05 21.25 9.47
N ASP A 60 4.01 20.64 8.29
CA ASP A 60 4.05 21.36 7.01
C ASP A 60 2.69 21.97 6.65
N SER A 61 2.57 23.29 6.78
CA SER A 61 1.35 24.10 6.55
C SER A 61 0.76 23.97 5.14
N THR A 62 1.52 23.55 4.14
CA THR A 62 1.07 23.41 2.74
C THR A 62 0.42 22.06 2.45
N SER A 63 0.74 21.03 3.25
CA SER A 63 0.23 19.67 3.05
C SER A 63 -1.11 19.46 3.77
N THR A 64 -1.42 20.27 4.79
CA THR A 64 -2.66 20.18 5.59
C THR A 64 -3.92 20.27 4.73
N GLN A 65 -3.90 20.99 3.59
CA GLN A 65 -5.07 21.15 2.73
C GLN A 65 -5.45 19.86 1.96
N TYR A 66 -4.49 18.97 1.69
CA TYR A 66 -4.72 17.75 0.90
C TYR A 66 -5.08 16.53 1.77
N PHE A 67 -4.79 16.58 3.07
CA PHE A 67 -5.02 15.47 4.00
C PHE A 67 -6.15 15.72 5.00
N GLN A 68 -6.79 16.90 4.98
CA GLN A 68 -7.89 17.25 5.89
C GLN A 68 -9.12 16.34 5.74
N ASP A 69 -9.38 15.81 4.55
CA ASP A 69 -10.53 14.93 4.27
C ASP A 69 -10.18 13.43 4.33
N LEU A 70 -8.90 13.08 4.48
CA LEU A 70 -8.40 11.70 4.46
C LEU A 70 -8.24 11.10 5.86
N PHE A 71 -8.26 11.94 6.89
CA PHE A 71 -8.26 11.52 8.28
C PHE A 71 -9.44 12.19 8.97
N PRO A 72 -10.38 11.44 9.56
CA PRO A 72 -11.38 12.04 10.44
C PRO A 72 -10.63 12.61 11.65
N TYR A 73 -10.33 13.91 11.60
CA TYR A 73 -9.80 14.62 12.75
C TYR A 73 -10.96 14.74 13.75
N ASP A 74 -10.83 14.08 14.89
CA ASP A 74 -11.50 14.51 16.12
C ASP A 74 -10.97 15.91 16.45
N SER A 75 -11.56 16.92 15.83
CA SER A 75 -11.33 18.31 16.21
C SER A 75 -11.94 18.49 17.60
N PRO A 76 -11.20 19.05 18.58
CA PRO A 76 -11.66 19.21 19.96
C PRO A 76 -12.87 20.18 20.12
N ASN A 77 -13.42 20.69 19.01
CA ASN A 77 -14.61 21.54 19.01
C ASN A 77 -15.92 20.76 18.86
N ASN A 78 -15.90 19.42 18.81
CA ASN A 78 -17.11 18.62 18.91
C ASN A 78 -17.33 18.17 20.36
N THR A 79 -17.84 19.10 21.19
CA THR A 79 -18.68 18.78 22.35
C THR A 79 -20.10 19.21 22.02
#